data_AF-A0A5N8YSX3-F1
#
_entry.id   AF-A0A5N8YSX3-F1
#
_cell.length_a   1.000
_cell.length_b   1.000
_cell.length_c   1.000
_cell.angle_alpha   90.00
_cell.angle_beta   90.00
_cell.angle_gamma   90.00
#
_symmetry.space_group_name_H-M   'P 1'
#
loop_
_entity.id
_entity.type
_entity.pdbx_description
1 polymer ?
#
loop_
_entity_poly.entity_id
_entity_poly.type
_entity_poly.pdbx_seq_one_letter_code
_entity_poly.pdbx_strand_id
1 'polypeptide(L)'
;FIVYLLVTIFLVVAFLLIVPPLFSQSTELIGKLPVFVNEAINRVDAWNKGYSTSLPEPLRYEIGGVLAAVGWIIDNLGVIVLSYLQSFLSRTAVAVVHAFTLVIGLIAVPIFVFYLLKDREKIRESVIDVFPPDIQIHVVYVLKILNRVVGAYVRAQVTLAAVVGVLISVGLFLIGVDYAILLGAVAGVFEFIPLVGAWLGFIPAVVVVLSTSPDKFIWVLILYGGVQLIQGAFLVPRIQSFAIKIHPLLILVSILIGSEIGGLWGVILGPPVAASAKDLIIYFSNVKKNNVLSEVVSTQSPSISEGTTD
;
A
#
# COMPACT_ATOMS: atom_id res chain seq x y z
N PHE A 1 24.22 -15.42 -9.73
CA PHE A 1 23.32 -16.52 -10.16
C PHE A 1 22.75 -17.28 -8.97
N ILE A 2 23.60 -17.85 -8.09
CA ILE A 2 23.16 -18.63 -6.91
C ILE A 2 22.18 -17.86 -6.00
N VAL A 3 22.47 -16.59 -5.67
CA VAL A 3 21.57 -15.76 -4.84
C VAL A 3 20.19 -15.59 -5.48
N TYR A 4 20.12 -15.39 -6.80
CA TYR A 4 18.84 -15.25 -7.51
C TYR A 4 18.07 -16.56 -7.54
N LEU A 5 18.76 -17.68 -7.78
CA LEU A 5 18.16 -19.01 -7.71
C LEU A 5 17.55 -19.26 -6.32
N LEU A 6 18.29 -18.94 -5.26
CA LEU A 6 17.82 -19.09 -3.88
C LEU A 6 16.61 -18.20 -3.57
N VAL A 7 16.62 -16.94 -4.02
CA VAL A 7 15.48 -16.02 -3.87
C VAL A 7 14.27 -16.53 -4.65
N THR A 8 14.45 -17.00 -5.89
CA THR A 8 13.37 -17.58 -6.70
C THR A 8 12.79 -18.82 -6.04
N ILE A 9 13.64 -19.74 -5.56
CA ILE A 9 13.19 -20.93 -4.82
C ILE A 9 12.43 -20.52 -3.56
N PHE A 10 12.97 -19.58 -2.78
CA PHE A 10 12.32 -19.07 -1.58
C PHE A 10 10.94 -18.49 -1.90
N LEU A 11 10.82 -17.64 -2.92
CA LEU A 11 9.55 -17.05 -3.34
C LEU A 11 8.55 -18.11 -3.82
N VAL A 12 9.00 -19.10 -4.59
CA VAL A 12 8.16 -20.21 -5.05
C VAL A 12 7.69 -21.06 -3.86
N VAL A 13 8.56 -21.40 -2.92
CA VAL A 13 8.21 -22.18 -1.72
C VAL A 13 7.28 -21.38 -0.82
N ALA A 14 7.59 -20.12 -0.53
CA ALA A 14 6.72 -19.24 0.25
C ALA A 14 5.34 -19.12 -0.39
N PHE A 15 5.28 -18.96 -1.72
CA PHE A 15 4.02 -18.95 -2.45
C PHE A 15 3.28 -20.28 -2.33
N LEU A 16 3.93 -21.43 -2.52
CA LEU A 16 3.30 -22.75 -2.40
C LEU A 16 2.81 -23.06 -0.98
N LEU A 17 3.43 -22.48 0.05
CA LEU A 17 3.00 -22.67 1.44
C LEU A 17 1.89 -21.70 1.85
N ILE A 18 1.92 -20.46 1.35
CA ILE A 18 1.01 -19.39 1.76
C ILE A 18 -0.24 -19.38 0.88
N VAL A 19 -0.09 -19.48 -0.44
CA VAL A 19 -1.20 -19.26 -1.38
C VAL A 19 -2.27 -20.35 -1.33
N PRO A 20 -1.97 -21.66 -1.29
CA PRO A 20 -3.03 -22.67 -1.24
C PRO A 20 -3.90 -22.58 0.03
N PRO A 21 -3.33 -22.43 1.25
CA PRO A 21 -4.14 -22.19 2.44
C PRO A 21 -4.90 -20.87 2.39
N LEU A 22 -4.30 -19.79 1.89
CA LEU A 22 -5.01 -18.52 1.72
C LEU A 22 -6.18 -18.68 0.74
N PHE A 23 -5.99 -19.45 -0.34
CA PHE A 23 -7.02 -19.70 -1.34
C PHE A 23 -8.17 -20.56 -0.80
N SER A 24 -7.86 -21.64 -0.07
CA SER A 24 -8.89 -22.46 0.58
C SER A 24 -9.66 -21.65 1.62
N GLN A 25 -8.97 -20.86 2.44
CA GLN A 25 -9.61 -20.01 3.44
C GLN A 25 -10.41 -18.87 2.79
N SER A 26 -9.95 -18.31 1.68
CA SER A 26 -10.67 -17.27 0.94
C SER A 26 -11.95 -17.83 0.32
N THR A 27 -11.89 -19.00 -0.32
CA THR A 27 -13.07 -19.64 -0.92
C THR A 27 -14.06 -20.10 0.15
N GLU A 28 -13.59 -20.60 1.29
CA GLU A 28 -14.42 -20.91 2.45
C GLU A 28 -15.09 -19.65 3.02
N LEU A 29 -14.31 -18.57 3.25
CA LEU A 29 -14.82 -17.30 3.75
C LEU A 29 -15.87 -16.71 2.81
N ILE A 30 -15.62 -16.73 1.50
CA ILE A 30 -16.57 -16.25 0.49
C ILE A 30 -17.83 -17.11 0.45
N GLY A 31 -17.71 -18.44 0.59
CA GLY A 31 -18.86 -19.33 0.68
C GLY A 31 -19.69 -19.11 1.95
N LYS A 32 -19.04 -18.78 3.08
CA LYS A 32 -19.67 -18.50 4.37
C LYS A 32 -20.10 -17.06 4.56
N LEU A 33 -19.64 -16.14 3.72
CA LEU A 33 -19.88 -14.70 3.84
C LEU A 33 -21.38 -14.33 3.94
N PRO A 34 -22.30 -14.91 3.14
CA PRO A 34 -23.73 -14.65 3.33
C PRO A 34 -24.25 -15.07 4.71
N VAL A 35 -23.78 -16.21 5.23
CA VAL A 35 -24.13 -16.69 6.57
C VAL A 35 -23.55 -15.77 7.63
N PHE A 36 -22.28 -15.39 7.49
CA PHE A 36 -21.60 -14.46 8.39
C PHE A 36 -22.28 -13.09 8.46
N VAL A 37 -22.65 -12.52 7.32
CA VAL A 37 -23.41 -11.26 7.27
C VAL A 37 -24.74 -11.46 7.98
N ASN A 38 -25.55 -12.45 7.61
CA ASN A 38 -26.86 -12.67 8.21
C ASN A 38 -26.79 -12.91 9.73
N GLU A 39 -25.81 -13.67 10.20
CA GLU A 39 -25.58 -13.89 11.63
C GLU A 39 -25.14 -12.61 12.36
N ALA A 40 -24.28 -11.79 11.74
CA ALA A 40 -23.87 -10.51 12.30
C ALA A 40 -25.08 -9.56 12.44
N ILE A 41 -25.93 -9.47 11.41
CA ILE A 41 -27.18 -8.68 11.46
C ILE A 41 -28.08 -9.17 12.58
N ASN A 42 -28.38 -10.47 12.62
CA ASN A 42 -29.28 -11.06 13.60
C ASN A 42 -28.77 -10.88 15.04
N ARG A 43 -27.46 -11.03 15.27
CA ARG A 43 -26.85 -10.86 16.59
C ARG A 43 -26.84 -9.41 17.03
N VAL A 44 -26.57 -8.48 16.13
CA VAL A 44 -26.63 -7.05 16.45
C VAL A 44 -28.06 -6.60 16.73
N ASP A 45 -29.04 -7.08 15.96
CA ASP A 45 -30.45 -6.80 16.23
C ASP A 45 -30.91 -7.36 17.59
N ALA A 46 -30.47 -8.57 17.93
CA ALA A 46 -30.74 -9.17 19.24
C ALA A 46 -30.08 -8.36 20.38
N TRP A 47 -28.85 -7.89 20.17
CA TRP A 47 -28.10 -7.06 21.11
C TRP A 47 -28.75 -5.69 21.30
N ASN A 48 -29.19 -5.05 20.21
CA ASN A 48 -29.89 -3.76 20.23
C ASN A 48 -31.23 -3.85 21.00
N LYS A 49 -31.99 -4.94 20.79
CA LYS A 49 -33.22 -5.22 21.54
C LYS A 49 -32.95 -5.46 23.03
N GLY A 50 -31.91 -6.21 23.37
CA GLY A 50 -31.51 -6.47 24.76
C GLY A 50 -30.98 -5.25 25.52
N TYR A 51 -30.32 -4.32 24.83
CA TYR A 51 -29.81 -3.09 25.45
C TYR A 51 -30.84 -1.99 25.62
N SER A 52 -31.83 -1.92 24.73
CA SER A 52 -32.90 -0.92 24.83
C SER A 52 -33.68 -1.01 26.16
N THR A 53 -33.65 -2.15 26.84
CA THR A 53 -34.37 -2.40 28.10
C THR A 53 -33.53 -2.23 29.37
N SER A 54 -32.20 -2.14 29.29
CA SER A 54 -31.30 -2.27 30.47
C SER A 54 -30.41 -1.05 30.79
N LEU A 55 -30.42 0.01 29.96
CA LEU A 55 -29.53 1.18 30.11
C LEU A 55 -30.24 2.42 30.70
N PRO A 56 -29.63 3.14 31.66
CA PRO A 56 -30.11 4.44 32.14
C PRO A 56 -30.12 5.51 31.04
N GLU A 57 -31.13 6.38 31.03
CA GLU A 57 -31.38 7.47 30.05
C GLU A 57 -30.14 8.28 29.58
N PRO A 58 -29.17 8.67 30.44
CA PRO A 58 -28.02 9.48 30.01
C PRO A 58 -27.06 8.76 29.04
N LEU A 59 -26.94 7.42 29.15
CA LEU A 59 -26.03 6.63 28.32
C LEU A 59 -26.64 6.25 26.96
N ARG A 60 -27.98 6.36 26.82
CA ARG A 60 -28.69 6.07 25.56
C ARG A 60 -28.30 7.04 24.43
N TYR A 61 -27.97 8.29 24.74
CA TYR A 61 -27.66 9.29 23.71
C TYR A 61 -26.27 9.09 23.08
N GLU A 62 -25.25 8.82 23.89
CA GLU A 62 -23.89 8.55 23.38
C GLU A 62 -23.76 7.19 22.72
N ILE A 63 -24.37 6.15 23.29
CA ILE A 63 -24.34 4.79 22.72
C ILE A 63 -25.26 4.71 21.50
N GLY A 64 -26.36 5.47 21.47
CA GLY A 64 -27.30 5.51 20.35
C GLY A 64 -26.66 5.96 19.04
N GLY A 65 -25.71 6.89 19.08
CA GLY A 65 -24.95 7.32 17.90
C GLY A 65 -24.07 6.20 17.32
N VAL A 66 -23.40 5.44 18.19
CA VAL A 66 -22.58 4.28 17.79
C VAL A 66 -23.47 3.14 17.27
N LEU A 67 -24.61 2.87 17.93
CA LEU A 67 -25.56 1.84 17.50
C LEU A 67 -26.24 2.19 16.17
N ALA A 68 -26.56 3.47 15.94
CA ALA A 68 -27.09 3.94 14.66
C ALA A 68 -26.04 3.83 13.54
N ALA A 69 -24.77 4.15 13.83
CA ALA A 69 -23.67 3.95 12.88
C ALA A 69 -23.47 2.46 12.56
N VAL A 70 -23.54 1.58 13.56
CA VAL A 70 -23.48 0.12 13.38
C VAL A 70 -24.69 -0.40 12.59
N GLY A 71 -25.91 0.08 12.87
CA GLY A 71 -27.12 -0.26 12.12
C GLY A 71 -27.06 0.19 10.66
N TRP A 72 -26.60 1.41 10.39
CA TRP A 72 -26.39 1.89 9.03
C TRP A 72 -25.34 1.05 8.28
N ILE A 73 -24.23 0.71 8.94
CA ILE A 73 -23.23 -0.19 8.37
C ILE A 73 -23.90 -1.52 8.03
N ILE A 74 -24.68 -2.12 8.91
CA ILE A 74 -25.38 -3.40 8.72
C ILE A 74 -26.38 -3.40 7.56
N ASP A 75 -27.25 -2.41 7.50
CA ASP A 75 -28.28 -2.30 6.45
C ASP A 75 -27.65 -2.17 5.06
N ASN A 76 -26.50 -1.49 4.99
CA ASN A 76 -25.75 -1.31 3.75
C ASN A 76 -24.72 -2.42 3.51
N LEU A 77 -24.27 -3.13 4.54
CA LEU A 77 -23.31 -4.24 4.45
C LEU A 77 -23.90 -5.36 3.61
N GLY A 78 -25.18 -5.69 3.77
CA GLY A 78 -25.83 -6.70 2.93
C GLY A 78 -25.71 -6.38 1.44
N VAL A 79 -26.09 -5.16 1.03
CA VAL A 79 -26.08 -4.74 -0.38
C VAL A 79 -24.64 -4.55 -0.91
N ILE A 80 -23.76 -3.93 -0.12
CA ILE A 80 -22.35 -3.71 -0.46
C ILE A 80 -21.65 -5.08 -0.56
N VAL A 81 -21.65 -5.87 0.50
CA VAL A 81 -20.97 -7.17 0.52
C VAL A 81 -21.50 -8.09 -0.55
N LEU A 82 -22.82 -8.20 -0.76
CA LEU A 82 -23.38 -9.09 -1.79
C LEU A 82 -23.10 -8.62 -3.23
N SER A 83 -23.13 -7.32 -3.50
CA SER A 83 -22.83 -6.78 -4.84
C SER A 83 -21.34 -6.89 -5.18
N TYR A 84 -20.46 -6.62 -4.20
CA TYR A 84 -19.02 -6.85 -4.35
C TYR A 84 -18.69 -8.34 -4.36
N LEU A 85 -19.38 -9.20 -3.61
CA LEU A 85 -19.20 -10.66 -3.67
C LEU A 85 -19.65 -11.24 -4.99
N GLN A 86 -20.80 -10.83 -5.54
CA GLN A 86 -21.23 -11.28 -6.86
C GLN A 86 -20.26 -10.83 -7.94
N SER A 87 -19.79 -9.58 -7.86
CA SER A 87 -18.77 -9.05 -8.76
C SER A 87 -17.43 -9.76 -8.61
N PHE A 88 -17.07 -10.17 -7.39
CA PHE A 88 -15.86 -10.91 -7.09
C PHE A 88 -16.00 -12.36 -7.54
N LEU A 89 -17.05 -13.09 -7.16
CA LEU A 89 -17.34 -14.48 -7.55
C LEU A 89 -17.49 -14.68 -9.06
N SER A 90 -18.18 -13.78 -9.76
CA SER A 90 -18.29 -13.81 -11.22
C SER A 90 -16.94 -13.55 -11.91
N ARG A 91 -16.03 -12.81 -11.27
CA ARG A 91 -14.63 -12.62 -11.71
C ARG A 91 -13.67 -13.69 -11.14
N THR A 92 -14.08 -14.46 -10.13
CA THR A 92 -13.26 -15.43 -9.38
C THR A 92 -13.48 -16.87 -9.81
N ALA A 93 -14.60 -17.21 -10.45
CA ALA A 93 -14.70 -18.44 -11.26
C ALA A 93 -13.61 -18.46 -12.37
N VAL A 94 -13.20 -17.28 -12.83
CA VAL A 94 -12.05 -17.05 -13.73
C VAL A 94 -10.72 -17.03 -12.94
N ALA A 95 -10.71 -16.77 -11.63
CA ALA A 95 -9.50 -16.75 -10.80
C ALA A 95 -8.87 -18.14 -10.56
N VAL A 96 -9.64 -19.24 -10.60
CA VAL A 96 -9.07 -20.60 -10.57
C VAL A 96 -8.25 -20.87 -11.84
N VAL A 97 -8.75 -20.41 -12.99
CA VAL A 97 -8.02 -20.44 -14.27
C VAL A 97 -6.85 -19.47 -14.25
N HIS A 98 -6.97 -18.33 -13.55
CA HIS A 98 -5.87 -17.38 -13.38
C HIS A 98 -4.83 -17.75 -12.32
N ALA A 99 -5.12 -18.67 -11.39
CA ALA A 99 -4.13 -19.17 -10.43
C ALA A 99 -2.96 -19.86 -11.16
N PHE A 100 -3.24 -20.55 -12.27
CA PHE A 100 -2.21 -21.12 -13.14
C PHE A 100 -1.39 -20.04 -13.88
N THR A 101 -2.00 -18.94 -14.33
CA THR A 101 -1.25 -17.81 -14.92
C THR A 101 -0.49 -17.00 -13.88
N LEU A 102 -0.94 -16.97 -12.62
CA LEU A 102 -0.20 -16.42 -11.49
C LEU A 102 1.07 -17.21 -11.20
N VAL A 103 1.04 -18.55 -11.27
CA VAL A 103 2.24 -19.38 -11.13
C VAL A 103 3.25 -19.08 -12.25
N ILE A 104 2.78 -18.97 -13.49
CA ILE A 104 3.63 -18.58 -14.63
C ILE A 104 4.23 -17.18 -14.40
N GLY A 105 3.42 -16.21 -13.99
CA GLY A 105 3.86 -14.86 -13.66
C GLY A 105 4.87 -14.84 -12.50
N LEU A 106 4.66 -15.65 -11.46
CA LEU A 106 5.54 -15.74 -10.31
C LEU A 106 6.90 -16.37 -10.65
N ILE A 107 6.97 -17.21 -11.68
CA ILE A 107 8.24 -17.72 -12.20
C ILE A 107 8.86 -16.72 -13.18
N ALA A 108 8.04 -16.12 -14.05
CA ALA A 108 8.48 -15.18 -15.07
C ALA A 108 9.03 -13.86 -14.48
N VAL A 109 8.40 -13.32 -13.43
CA VAL A 109 8.81 -12.05 -12.81
C VAL A 109 10.22 -12.11 -12.23
N PRO A 110 10.62 -13.08 -11.38
CA PRO A 110 12.00 -13.20 -10.91
C PRO A 110 13.00 -13.39 -12.04
N ILE A 111 12.64 -14.15 -13.09
CA ILE A 111 13.50 -14.32 -14.28
C ILE A 111 13.65 -12.99 -15.01
N PHE A 112 12.56 -12.27 -15.24
CA PHE A 112 12.55 -10.97 -15.89
C PHE A 112 13.38 -9.95 -15.09
N VAL A 113 13.15 -9.87 -13.77
CA VAL A 113 13.93 -9.03 -12.85
C VAL A 113 15.39 -9.43 -12.85
N PHE A 114 15.72 -10.72 -12.90
CA PHE A 114 17.11 -11.19 -13.01
C PHE A 114 17.79 -10.67 -14.28
N TYR A 115 17.16 -10.80 -15.45
CA TYR A 115 17.71 -10.27 -16.70
C TYR A 115 17.83 -8.75 -16.67
N LEU A 116 16.82 -8.04 -16.16
CA LEU A 116 16.82 -6.59 -16.05
C LEU A 116 17.92 -6.08 -15.10
N LEU A 117 18.18 -6.80 -14.01
CA LEU A 117 19.27 -6.49 -13.07
C LEU A 117 20.65 -6.90 -13.61
N LYS A 118 20.74 -8.00 -14.37
CA LYS A 118 21.98 -8.46 -15.00
C LYS A 118 22.44 -7.46 -16.06
N ASP A 119 21.52 -6.96 -16.88
CA ASP A 119 21.81 -6.05 -17.98
C ASP A 119 21.64 -4.57 -17.61
N ARG A 120 21.56 -4.26 -16.30
CA ARG A 120 21.27 -2.91 -15.79
C ARG A 120 22.18 -1.81 -16.36
N GLU A 121 23.48 -2.08 -16.49
CA GLU A 121 24.44 -1.06 -16.96
C GLU A 121 24.27 -0.84 -18.47
N LYS A 122 24.06 -1.91 -19.24
CA LYS A 122 23.78 -1.82 -20.69
C LYS A 122 22.48 -1.08 -20.96
N ILE A 123 21.43 -1.37 -20.19
CA ILE A 123 20.13 -0.68 -20.28
C ILE A 123 20.32 0.80 -19.94
N ARG A 124 21.06 1.10 -18.88
CA ARG A 124 21.34 2.47 -18.46
C ARG A 124 22.13 3.23 -19.52
N GLU A 125 23.20 2.66 -20.07
CA GLU A 125 23.99 3.25 -21.15
C GLU A 125 23.13 3.49 -22.40
N SER A 126 22.36 2.47 -22.82
CA SER A 126 21.44 2.60 -23.96
C SER A 126 20.43 3.73 -23.79
N VAL A 127 19.90 3.94 -22.57
CA VAL A 127 18.98 5.05 -22.28
C VAL A 127 19.69 6.40 -22.34
N ILE A 128 20.96 6.48 -21.90
CA ILE A 128 21.74 7.73 -21.92
C ILE A 128 22.13 8.09 -23.36
N ASP A 129 22.56 7.11 -24.16
CA ASP A 129 23.06 7.30 -25.52
C ASP A 129 21.97 7.78 -26.51
N VAL A 130 20.69 7.62 -26.16
CA VAL A 130 19.56 8.19 -26.93
C VAL A 130 19.56 9.73 -26.88
N PHE A 131 20.19 10.34 -25.88
CA PHE A 131 20.20 11.79 -25.70
C PHE A 131 21.50 12.44 -26.21
N PRO A 132 21.42 13.69 -26.71
CA PRO A 132 22.61 14.46 -27.09
C PRO A 132 23.61 14.62 -25.94
N PRO A 133 24.93 14.68 -26.23
CA PRO A 133 26.01 14.73 -25.21
C PRO A 133 25.77 15.79 -24.12
N ASP A 134 25.24 16.94 -24.51
CA ASP A 134 24.99 18.11 -23.66
C ASP A 134 23.99 17.81 -22.52
N ILE A 135 23.09 16.84 -22.72
CA ILE A 135 22.00 16.50 -21.79
C ILE A 135 22.28 15.18 -21.05
N GLN A 136 23.18 14.34 -21.54
CA GLN A 136 23.49 13.02 -20.97
C GLN A 136 23.81 13.09 -19.47
N ILE A 137 24.55 14.12 -19.04
CA ILE A 137 24.85 14.32 -17.63
C ILE A 137 23.57 14.52 -16.79
N HIS A 138 22.60 15.28 -17.29
CA HIS A 138 21.31 15.48 -16.63
C HIS A 138 20.50 14.18 -16.58
N VAL A 139 20.49 13.40 -17.65
CA VAL A 139 19.81 12.08 -17.69
C VAL A 139 20.36 11.15 -16.61
N VAL A 140 21.69 11.11 -16.44
CA VAL A 140 22.32 10.32 -15.36
C VAL A 140 21.83 10.76 -13.98
N TYR A 141 21.71 12.06 -13.72
CA TYR A 141 21.21 12.58 -12.45
C TYR A 141 19.73 12.25 -12.24
N VAL A 142 18.90 12.41 -13.27
CA VAL A 142 17.47 12.04 -13.25
C VAL A 142 17.30 10.57 -12.90
N LEU A 143 18.01 9.67 -13.59
CA LEU A 143 17.95 8.23 -13.32
C LEU A 143 18.39 7.89 -11.88
N LYS A 144 19.41 8.56 -11.35
CA LYS A 144 19.83 8.40 -9.95
C LYS A 144 18.74 8.85 -8.97
N ILE A 145 18.08 9.99 -9.24
CA ILE A 145 16.97 10.49 -8.41
C ILE A 145 15.82 9.48 -8.41
N LEU A 146 15.38 9.03 -9.59
CA LEU A 146 14.30 8.07 -9.73
C LEU A 146 14.62 6.75 -9.01
N ASN A 147 15.81 6.19 -9.23
CA ASN A 147 16.23 4.95 -8.58
C ASN A 147 16.25 5.07 -7.05
N ARG A 148 16.70 6.22 -6.52
CA ARG A 148 16.69 6.49 -5.08
C ARG A 148 15.25 6.57 -4.55
N VAL A 149 14.41 7.40 -5.15
CA VAL A 149 13.05 7.68 -4.66
C VAL A 149 12.15 6.45 -4.78
N VAL A 150 12.08 5.85 -5.96
CA VAL A 150 11.24 4.66 -6.21
C VAL A 150 11.75 3.48 -5.38
N GLY A 151 13.06 3.24 -5.37
CA GLY A 151 13.64 2.15 -4.59
C GLY A 151 13.38 2.30 -3.08
N ALA A 152 13.48 3.52 -2.55
CA ALA A 152 13.20 3.77 -1.14
C ALA A 152 11.70 3.63 -0.82
N TYR A 153 10.81 4.11 -1.69
CA TYR A 153 9.36 3.92 -1.55
C TYR A 153 8.96 2.45 -1.52
N VAL A 154 9.42 1.65 -2.49
CA VAL A 154 9.08 0.23 -2.59
C VAL A 154 9.56 -0.53 -1.36
N ARG A 155 10.80 -0.30 -0.91
CA ARG A 155 11.30 -0.92 0.34
C ARG A 155 10.46 -0.53 1.54
N ALA A 156 10.07 0.74 1.63
CA ALA A 156 9.23 1.23 2.72
C ALA A 156 7.86 0.55 2.73
N GLN A 157 7.19 0.47 1.59
CA GLN A 157 5.87 -0.15 1.46
C GLN A 157 5.90 -1.65 1.76
N VAL A 158 6.86 -2.38 1.21
CA VAL A 158 7.02 -3.82 1.50
C VAL A 158 7.29 -4.05 2.99
N THR A 159 8.11 -3.21 3.63
CA THR A 159 8.40 -3.32 5.06
C THR A 159 7.15 -3.01 5.90
N LEU A 160 6.38 -1.97 5.56
CA LEU A 160 5.13 -1.63 6.23
C LEU A 160 4.10 -2.75 6.10
N ALA A 161 3.85 -3.23 4.88
CA ALA A 161 2.94 -4.33 4.59
C ALA A 161 3.29 -5.59 5.42
N ALA A 162 4.56 -5.95 5.47
CA ALA A 162 5.03 -7.10 6.24
C ALA A 162 4.83 -6.89 7.75
N VAL A 163 5.23 -5.74 8.29
CA VAL A 163 5.10 -5.45 9.73
C VAL A 163 3.63 -5.39 10.14
N VAL A 164 2.80 -4.65 9.41
CA VAL A 164 1.36 -4.54 9.69
C VAL A 164 0.68 -5.90 9.58
N GLY A 165 0.97 -6.66 8.52
CA GLY A 165 0.37 -7.98 8.33
C GLY A 165 0.74 -8.96 9.46
N VAL A 166 2.00 -8.94 9.93
CA VAL A 166 2.44 -9.75 11.06
C VAL A 166 1.78 -9.30 12.37
N LEU A 167 1.77 -7.99 12.65
CA LEU A 167 1.16 -7.46 13.88
C LEU A 167 -0.33 -7.78 13.98
N ILE A 168 -1.07 -7.62 12.88
CA ILE A 168 -2.49 -7.96 12.82
C ILE A 168 -2.68 -9.47 12.93
N SER A 169 -1.90 -10.30 12.22
CA SER A 169 -2.00 -11.77 12.31
C SER A 169 -1.76 -12.26 13.73
N VAL A 170 -0.69 -11.79 14.38
CA VAL A 170 -0.35 -12.17 15.75
C VAL A 170 -1.40 -11.67 16.73
N GLY A 171 -1.85 -10.42 16.59
CA GLY A 171 -2.88 -9.86 17.45
C GLY A 171 -4.20 -10.61 17.36
N LEU A 172 -4.68 -10.90 16.15
CA LEU A 172 -5.91 -11.68 15.94
C LEU A 172 -5.76 -13.11 16.47
N PHE A 173 -4.60 -13.73 16.31
CA PHE A 173 -4.31 -15.05 16.86
C PHE A 173 -4.37 -15.05 18.40
N LEU A 174 -3.79 -14.04 19.06
CA LEU A 174 -3.82 -13.90 20.51
C LEU A 174 -5.22 -13.63 21.07
N ILE A 175 -6.05 -12.89 20.32
CA ILE A 175 -7.46 -12.67 20.67
C ILE A 175 -8.30 -13.95 20.43
N GLY A 176 -7.78 -14.89 19.63
CA GLY A 176 -8.47 -16.12 19.27
C GLY A 176 -9.55 -15.91 18.20
N VAL A 177 -9.29 -15.01 17.24
CA VAL A 177 -10.18 -14.79 16.08
C VAL A 177 -9.84 -15.81 14.99
N ASP A 178 -10.88 -16.42 14.40
CA ASP A 178 -10.71 -17.34 13.28
C ASP A 178 -10.10 -16.63 12.07
N TYR A 179 -9.35 -17.36 11.26
CA TYR A 179 -8.69 -16.84 10.05
C TYR A 179 -7.66 -15.72 10.33
N ALA A 180 -7.08 -15.65 11.53
CA ALA A 180 -6.11 -14.62 11.93
C ALA A 180 -4.99 -14.37 10.90
N ILE A 181 -4.38 -15.42 10.36
CA ILE A 181 -3.29 -15.32 9.37
C ILE A 181 -3.81 -14.77 8.03
N LEU A 182 -4.98 -15.24 7.56
CA LEU A 182 -5.59 -14.72 6.34
C LEU A 182 -5.95 -13.25 6.50
N LEU A 183 -6.60 -12.87 7.60
CA LEU A 183 -7.02 -11.51 7.88
C LEU A 183 -5.82 -10.56 8.01
N GLY A 184 -4.75 -10.99 8.67
CA GLY A 184 -3.51 -10.22 8.74
C GLY A 184 -2.80 -10.13 7.38
N ALA A 185 -2.80 -11.19 6.57
CA ALA A 185 -2.29 -11.13 5.20
C ALA A 185 -3.09 -10.13 4.33
N VAL A 186 -4.42 -10.13 4.45
CA VAL A 186 -5.30 -9.18 3.77
C VAL A 186 -5.00 -7.75 4.22
N ALA A 187 -4.83 -7.52 5.53
CA ALA A 187 -4.42 -6.21 6.05
C ALA A 187 -3.06 -5.76 5.50
N GLY A 188 -2.06 -6.66 5.46
CA GLY A 188 -0.75 -6.37 4.88
C GLY A 188 -0.79 -6.10 3.37
N VAL A 189 -1.65 -6.78 2.61
CA VAL A 189 -1.83 -6.50 1.17
C VAL A 189 -2.50 -5.14 0.97
N PHE A 190 -3.54 -4.83 1.73
CA PHE A 190 -4.20 -3.53 1.60
C PHE A 190 -3.30 -2.37 2.04
N GLU A 191 -2.32 -2.60 2.91
CA GLU A 191 -1.33 -1.59 3.31
C GLU A 191 -0.57 -0.96 2.13
N PHE A 192 -0.49 -1.63 0.97
CA PHE A 192 0.05 -1.03 -0.25
C PHE A 192 -0.79 0.15 -0.79
N ILE A 193 -2.05 0.27 -0.37
CA ILE A 193 -2.95 1.39 -0.68
C ILE A 193 -2.77 2.43 0.42
N PRO A 194 -2.04 3.53 0.18
CA PRO A 194 -1.72 4.49 1.22
C PRO A 194 -3.00 5.12 1.77
N LEU A 195 -3.02 5.39 3.08
CA LEU A 195 -4.12 6.03 3.84
C LEU A 195 -5.41 5.21 4.00
N VAL A 196 -5.74 4.35 3.03
CA VAL A 196 -6.99 3.58 3.01
C VAL A 196 -6.77 2.12 3.39
N GLY A 197 -5.54 1.61 3.23
CA GLY A 197 -5.18 0.20 3.40
C GLY A 197 -5.62 -0.43 4.72
N ALA A 198 -5.32 0.22 5.84
CA ALA A 198 -5.70 -0.26 7.16
C ALA A 198 -7.23 -0.41 7.31
N TRP A 199 -8.01 0.52 6.77
CA TRP A 199 -9.47 0.46 6.80
C TRP A 199 -10.01 -0.67 5.92
N LEU A 200 -9.43 -0.86 4.73
CA LEU A 200 -9.82 -1.97 3.85
C LEU A 200 -9.51 -3.34 4.47
N GLY A 201 -8.37 -3.45 5.17
CA GLY A 201 -8.00 -4.65 5.92
C GLY A 201 -8.85 -4.92 7.15
N PHE A 202 -9.48 -3.90 7.72
CA PHE A 202 -10.35 -4.01 8.89
C PHE A 202 -11.72 -4.59 8.55
N ILE A 203 -12.30 -4.20 7.41
CA ILE A 203 -13.63 -4.66 6.96
C ILE A 203 -13.81 -6.19 7.06
N PRO A 204 -12.96 -7.03 6.43
CA PRO A 204 -13.15 -8.48 6.48
C PRO A 204 -12.96 -9.04 7.90
N ALA A 205 -12.09 -8.44 8.72
CA ALA A 205 -11.90 -8.87 10.10
C ALA A 205 -13.12 -8.56 10.98
N VAL A 206 -13.76 -7.41 10.79
CA VAL A 206 -15.01 -7.04 11.46
C VAL A 206 -16.13 -8.01 11.10
N VAL A 207 -16.28 -8.33 9.81
CA VAL A 207 -17.29 -9.28 9.36
C VAL A 207 -17.07 -10.63 10.04
N VAL A 208 -15.85 -11.18 9.99
CA VAL A 208 -15.54 -12.47 10.60
C VAL A 208 -15.79 -12.47 12.11
N VAL A 209 -15.32 -11.46 12.84
CA VAL A 209 -15.43 -11.44 14.32
C VAL A 209 -16.88 -11.25 14.76
N LEU A 210 -17.67 -10.41 14.09
CA LEU A 210 -19.07 -10.21 14.45
C LEU A 210 -19.94 -11.45 14.18
N SER A 211 -19.53 -12.31 13.25
CA SER A 211 -20.24 -13.56 12.97
C SER A 211 -19.84 -14.67 13.94
N THR A 212 -18.54 -14.83 14.20
CA THR A 212 -17.99 -15.99 14.91
C THR A 212 -17.86 -15.77 16.41
N SER A 213 -17.43 -14.58 16.84
CA SER A 213 -17.12 -14.25 18.24
C SER A 213 -17.36 -12.75 18.52
N PRO A 214 -18.61 -12.27 18.54
CA PRO A 214 -18.92 -10.84 18.66
C PRO A 214 -18.37 -10.19 19.93
N ASP A 215 -18.22 -10.98 21.00
CA ASP A 215 -17.58 -10.58 22.26
C ASP A 215 -16.13 -10.10 22.09
N LYS A 216 -15.45 -10.56 21.04
CA LYS A 216 -14.08 -10.17 20.69
C LYS A 216 -14.00 -8.90 19.85
N PHE A 217 -15.13 -8.35 19.37
CA PHE A 217 -15.15 -7.18 18.48
C PHE A 217 -14.39 -5.98 19.06
N ILE A 218 -14.58 -5.67 20.34
CA ILE A 218 -13.91 -4.54 20.99
C ILE A 218 -12.39 -4.73 21.02
N TRP A 219 -11.92 -5.97 21.22
CA TRP A 219 -10.50 -6.31 21.21
C TRP A 219 -9.89 -6.19 19.81
N VAL A 220 -10.64 -6.59 18.77
CA VAL A 220 -10.23 -6.41 17.37
C VAL A 220 -10.16 -4.93 17.00
N LEU A 221 -11.12 -4.12 17.44
CA LEU A 221 -11.10 -2.67 17.24
C LEU A 221 -9.88 -2.03 17.92
N ILE A 222 -9.59 -2.41 19.17
CA ILE A 222 -8.41 -1.94 19.91
C ILE A 222 -7.12 -2.38 19.20
N LEU A 223 -7.06 -3.61 18.69
CA LEU A 223 -5.90 -4.10 17.95
C LEU A 223 -5.64 -3.27 16.69
N TYR A 224 -6.63 -3.11 15.83
CA TYR A 224 -6.48 -2.34 14.59
C TYR A 224 -6.19 -0.86 14.87
N GLY A 225 -6.87 -0.26 15.85
CA GLY A 225 -6.59 1.10 16.30
C GLY A 225 -5.18 1.25 16.86
N GLY A 226 -4.72 0.30 17.68
CA GLY A 226 -3.38 0.29 18.25
C GLY A 226 -2.30 0.15 17.17
N VAL A 227 -2.49 -0.75 16.20
CA VAL A 227 -1.59 -0.88 15.05
C VAL A 227 -1.58 0.40 14.23
N GLN A 228 -2.72 1.03 13.97
CA GLN A 228 -2.80 2.30 13.25
C GLN A 228 -2.04 3.44 13.97
N LEU A 229 -2.15 3.51 15.31
CA LEU A 229 -1.41 4.47 16.11
C LEU A 229 0.10 4.21 16.07
N ILE A 230 0.52 2.96 16.23
CA ILE A 230 1.93 2.55 16.12
C ILE A 230 2.46 2.88 14.73
N GLN A 231 1.65 2.64 13.70
CA GLN A 231 2.00 2.91 12.31
C GLN A 231 2.21 4.41 12.08
N GLY A 232 1.26 5.26 12.46
CA GLY A 232 1.35 6.70 12.28
C GLY A 232 2.46 7.35 13.12
N ALA A 233 2.65 6.89 14.36
CA ALA A 233 3.61 7.50 15.29
C ALA A 233 5.04 6.97 15.14
N PHE A 234 5.23 5.70 14.79
CA PHE A 234 6.55 5.05 14.80
C PHE A 234 6.94 4.44 13.46
N LEU A 235 6.08 3.64 12.83
CA LEU A 235 6.48 2.90 11.62
C LEU A 235 6.67 3.84 10.43
N VAL A 236 5.69 4.69 10.14
CA VAL A 236 5.75 5.63 9.01
C VAL A 236 6.94 6.59 9.17
N PRO A 237 7.15 7.26 10.32
CA PRO A 237 8.34 8.08 10.49
C PRO A 237 9.63 7.27 10.35
N ARG A 238 9.79 6.10 10.97
CA ARG A 238 11.08 5.38 10.89
C ARG A 238 11.36 4.79 9.50
N ILE A 239 10.32 4.28 8.83
CA ILE A 239 10.45 3.57 7.56
C ILE A 239 10.46 4.55 6.38
N GLN A 240 9.65 5.62 6.43
CA GLN A 240 9.50 6.58 5.33
C GLN A 240 10.32 7.87 5.49
N SER A 241 10.75 8.27 6.70
CA SER A 241 11.45 9.58 6.90
C SER A 241 12.76 9.71 6.12
N PHE A 242 13.48 8.62 5.89
CA PHE A 242 14.73 8.61 5.13
C PHE A 242 14.49 8.61 3.61
N ALA A 243 13.28 8.22 3.17
CA ALA A 243 12.99 7.94 1.77
C ALA A 243 12.44 9.16 1.04
N ILE A 244 11.47 9.88 1.64
CA ILE A 244 10.73 10.90 0.90
C ILE A 244 10.22 12.05 1.77
N LYS A 245 10.90 13.20 1.71
CA LYS A 245 10.45 14.45 2.35
C LYS A 245 9.40 15.14 1.48
N ILE A 246 8.19 14.59 1.38
CA ILE A 246 7.06 15.23 0.68
C ILE A 246 6.07 15.76 1.69
N HIS A 247 5.45 16.89 1.37
CA HIS A 247 4.32 17.41 2.14
C HIS A 247 3.13 16.42 2.00
N PRO A 248 2.40 16.07 3.09
CA PRO A 248 1.28 15.13 3.04
C PRO A 248 0.22 15.49 1.99
N LEU A 249 -0.01 16.79 1.77
CA LEU A 249 -0.90 17.29 0.71
C LEU A 249 -0.52 16.78 -0.68
N LEU A 250 0.77 16.69 -1.02
CA LEU A 250 1.21 16.19 -2.32
C LEU A 250 0.92 14.70 -2.48
N ILE A 251 1.02 13.93 -1.39
CA ILE A 251 0.63 12.51 -1.39
C ILE A 251 -0.87 12.38 -1.66
N LEU A 252 -1.70 13.14 -0.93
CA LEU A 252 -3.16 13.16 -1.12
C LEU A 252 -3.56 13.53 -2.55
N VAL A 253 -3.02 14.63 -3.07
CA VAL A 253 -3.30 15.08 -4.44
C VAL A 253 -2.83 14.05 -5.46
N SER A 254 -1.68 13.42 -5.25
CA SER A 254 -1.16 12.38 -6.15
C SER A 254 -2.04 11.13 -6.18
N ILE A 255 -2.63 10.76 -5.04
CA ILE A 255 -3.55 9.64 -4.95
C ILE A 255 -4.84 9.97 -5.70
N LEU A 256 -5.39 11.17 -5.53
CA LEU A 256 -6.62 11.60 -6.18
C LEU A 256 -6.47 11.67 -7.71
N ILE A 257 -5.38 12.29 -8.19
CA ILE A 257 -5.09 12.36 -9.63
C ILE A 257 -4.76 10.96 -10.16
N GLY A 258 -3.96 10.19 -9.42
CA GLY A 258 -3.58 8.84 -9.80
C GLY A 258 -4.78 7.91 -9.91
N SER A 259 -5.72 7.98 -8.97
CA SER A 259 -6.93 7.14 -8.99
C SER A 259 -7.77 7.38 -10.24
N GLU A 260 -7.84 8.62 -10.73
CA GLU A 260 -8.60 8.95 -11.94
C GLU A 260 -7.89 8.45 -13.21
N ILE A 261 -6.56 8.57 -13.27
CA ILE A 261 -5.78 8.21 -14.48
C ILE A 261 -5.57 6.70 -14.58
N GLY A 262 -5.21 6.06 -13.48
CA GLY A 262 -4.70 4.69 -13.44
C GLY A 262 -5.47 3.77 -12.48
N GLY A 263 -6.58 4.22 -11.91
CA GLY A 263 -7.33 3.45 -10.92
C GLY A 263 -6.46 3.07 -9.73
N LEU A 264 -6.55 1.80 -9.32
CA LEU A 264 -5.75 1.25 -8.21
C LEU A 264 -4.24 1.43 -8.42
N TRP A 265 -3.74 1.25 -9.66
CA TRP A 265 -2.32 1.42 -9.95
C TRP A 265 -1.86 2.86 -9.74
N GLY A 266 -2.71 3.84 -10.07
CA GLY A 266 -2.40 5.24 -9.83
C GLY A 266 -2.46 5.64 -8.35
N VAL A 267 -3.27 4.97 -7.52
CA VAL A 267 -3.23 5.15 -6.05
C VAL A 267 -1.90 4.67 -5.46
N ILE A 268 -1.40 3.53 -5.93
CA ILE A 268 -0.14 2.93 -5.44
C ILE A 268 1.08 3.71 -5.98
N LEU A 269 1.06 4.07 -7.27
CA LEU A 269 2.19 4.72 -7.93
C LEU A 269 2.16 6.25 -7.84
N GLY A 270 1.03 6.86 -7.47
CA GLY A 270 0.89 8.30 -7.34
C GLY A 270 1.94 8.93 -6.41
N PRO A 271 2.08 8.45 -5.15
CA PRO A 271 3.04 9.00 -4.22
C PRO A 271 4.51 8.96 -4.69
N PRO A 272 5.06 7.84 -5.21
CA PRO A 272 6.44 7.83 -5.70
C PRO A 272 6.61 8.66 -6.99
N VAL A 273 5.59 8.78 -7.83
CA VAL A 273 5.62 9.68 -9.00
C VAL A 273 5.66 11.14 -8.54
N ALA A 274 4.81 11.55 -7.60
CA ALA A 274 4.80 12.90 -7.07
C ALA A 274 6.10 13.25 -6.33
N ALA A 275 6.63 12.29 -5.57
CA ALA A 275 7.95 12.40 -4.94
C ALA A 275 9.06 12.67 -5.95
N SER A 276 9.07 11.88 -7.02
CA SER A 276 10.04 11.97 -8.10
C SER A 276 9.93 13.32 -8.81
N ALA A 277 8.70 13.72 -9.17
CA ALA A 277 8.45 15.01 -9.81
C ALA A 277 8.95 16.19 -8.96
N LYS A 278 8.66 16.17 -7.64
CA LYS A 278 9.17 17.19 -6.71
C LYS A 278 10.69 17.27 -6.72
N ASP A 279 11.38 16.14 -6.57
CA ASP A 279 12.85 16.12 -6.51
C ASP A 279 13.48 16.54 -7.85
N LEU A 280 12.83 16.22 -8.98
CA LEU A 280 13.24 16.70 -10.30
C LEU A 280 13.06 18.21 -10.46
N ILE A 281 11.93 18.77 -10.01
CA ILE A 281 11.69 20.22 -10.04
C ILE A 281 12.79 20.95 -9.25
N ILE A 282 13.15 20.44 -8.07
CA ILE A 282 14.23 21.00 -7.25
C ILE A 282 15.57 20.93 -7.98
N TYR A 283 15.89 19.79 -8.59
CA TYR A 283 17.13 19.62 -9.36
C TYR A 283 17.24 20.65 -10.49
N PHE A 284 16.22 20.76 -11.34
CA PHE A 284 16.25 21.71 -12.47
C PHE A 284 16.23 23.18 -12.02
N SER A 285 15.53 23.49 -10.92
CA SER A 285 15.55 24.83 -10.34
C SER A 285 16.97 25.23 -9.89
N ASN A 286 17.69 24.30 -9.26
CA ASN A 286 19.07 24.54 -8.82
C ASN A 286 20.05 24.67 -9.99
N VAL A 287 19.92 23.84 -11.04
CA VAL A 287 20.75 23.96 -12.25
C VAL A 287 20.57 25.33 -12.90
N LYS A 288 19.32 25.78 -13.07
CA LYS A 288 19.03 27.11 -13.63
C LYS A 288 19.64 28.23 -12.80
N LYS A 289 19.51 28.17 -11.46
CA LYS A 289 20.06 29.19 -10.55
C LYS A 289 21.59 29.26 -10.64
N ASN A 290 22.27 28.11 -10.72
CA ASN A 290 23.73 28.07 -10.79
C ASN A 290 24.25 28.61 -12.13
N ASN A 291 23.59 28.32 -13.25
CA ASN A 291 23.96 28.85 -14.56
C ASN A 291 23.82 30.38 -14.62
N VAL A 292 22.75 30.93 -14.04
CA VAL A 292 22.56 32.39 -13.95
C VAL A 292 23.65 33.05 -13.10
N LEU A 293 24.04 32.43 -11.98
CA LEU A 293 25.11 32.95 -11.12
C LEU A 293 26.47 32.92 -11.82
N SER A 294 26.80 31.87 -12.58
CA SER A 294 28.04 31.85 -13.36
C SER A 294 28.08 32.93 -14.45
N GLU A 295 26.95 33.22 -15.09
CA GLU A 295 26.85 34.22 -16.16
C GLU A 295 26.97 35.67 -15.61
N VAL A 296 26.41 35.93 -14.41
CA VAL A 296 26.55 37.21 -13.71
C VAL A 296 27.99 37.42 -13.22
N VAL A 297 28.68 36.38 -12.73
CA VAL A 297 30.09 36.48 -12.30
C VAL A 297 31.03 36.68 -13.50
N SER A 298 30.77 36.04 -14.65
CA SER A 298 31.56 36.24 -15.87
C SER A 298 31.37 37.63 -16.49
N THR A 299 30.20 38.25 -16.31
CA THR A 299 29.91 39.60 -16.83
C THR A 299 30.39 40.73 -15.91
N GLN A 300 30.59 40.44 -14.61
CA GLN A 300 31.14 41.39 -13.63
C GLN A 300 32.66 41.32 -13.47
N SER A 301 33.32 40.30 -14.03
CA SER A 301 34.79 40.23 -14.08
C SER A 301 35.28 41.20 -15.16
N PRO A 302 35.96 42.31 -14.82
CA PRO A 302 36.52 43.21 -15.83
C PRO A 302 37.54 42.41 -16.64
N SER A 303 37.49 42.55 -17.96
CA SER A 303 38.60 42.12 -18.81
C SER A 303 39.85 42.85 -18.33
N ILE A 304 40.69 42.15 -17.56
CA ILE A 304 42.09 42.54 -17.43
C ILE A 304 42.68 42.24 -18.81
N SER A 305 42.52 43.25 -19.67
CA SER A 305 43.27 43.39 -20.89
C SER A 305 44.74 43.53 -20.48
N GLU A 306 45.48 42.44 -20.59
CA GLU A 306 46.93 42.55 -20.81
C GLU A 306 47.12 43.09 -22.23
N GLY A 307 46.96 44.41 -22.35
CA GLY A 307 47.67 45.22 -23.30
C GLY A 307 48.77 45.97 -22.55
N THR A 308 49.87 46.23 -23.25
CA THR A 308 51.14 46.87 -22.83
C THR A 308 52.14 45.89 -22.19
N THR A 309 53.39 45.77 -22.63
CA THR A 309 54.20 46.50 -23.62
C THR A 309 55.52 45.72 -23.77
N ASP A 310 56.09 45.77 -24.97
CA ASP A 310 57.48 45.51 -25.38
C ASP A 310 58.06 44.08 -25.38
#